data_AF-A0A1C5V8R7-F1
#
_entry.id   AF-A0A1C5V8R7-F1
#
_cell.length_a   1.000
_cell.length_b   1.000
_cell.length_c   1.000
_cell.angle_alpha   90.00
_cell.angle_beta   90.00
_cell.angle_gamma   90.00
#
_symmetry.space_group_name_H-M   'P 1'
#
loop_
_entity.id
_entity.type
_entity.pdbx_description
1 polymer ?
#
loop_
_entity_poly.entity_id
_entity_poly.type
_entity_poly.pdbx_seq_one_letter_code
_entity_poly.pdbx_strand_id
1 'polypeptide(L)'
;MISNCGHDERGKYSGGKAGDQTGTEWQVINWYNRPWKCVLRHPDAATRKLIAQMAKAAAVNNMVGYCQSHRGTFWTNLADSNFDPAQITVPCEADCSSGVAAIVKGAGYRLKNEKLKNVSTACYTGNLRAALKAAGFEVLTDKKYLTSDAYLLEGDILLNDGAHVATNLTNGAKASGGGASQTVPINSNMKLETAKGFNKSLAGTYKVTGAGALNLRSGAGTGKDKKVLTTMQSGETCQCYGYYTDVSGVKWLYVAYKNVVGFASSKYLKK
;
A
#
# COMPACT_ATOMS: atom_id res chain seq x y z
N MET A 1 -10.10 -0.44 4.11
CA MET A 1 -8.78 -0.18 4.75
C MET A 1 -8.11 0.99 4.06
N ILE A 2 -7.28 1.75 4.78
CA ILE A 2 -6.54 2.88 4.24
C ILE A 2 -5.06 2.80 4.63
N SER A 3 -4.18 3.32 3.78
CA SER A 3 -2.78 3.64 4.10
C SER A 3 -2.75 5.05 4.66
N ASN A 4 -2.28 5.17 5.91
CA ASN A 4 -2.39 6.37 6.72
C ASN A 4 -1.10 6.64 7.48
N CYS A 5 -0.59 7.86 7.39
CA CYS A 5 0.52 8.35 8.21
C CYS A 5 0.17 9.68 8.86
N GLY A 6 0.59 9.90 10.11
CA GLY A 6 0.09 11.08 10.84
C GLY A 6 0.89 11.54 12.04
N HIS A 7 1.88 10.80 12.51
CA HIS A 7 2.72 11.18 13.64
C HIS A 7 4.02 10.37 13.66
N ASP A 8 5.04 10.92 14.30
CA ASP A 8 6.30 10.26 14.66
C ASP A 8 6.13 9.33 15.88
N GLU A 9 7.19 8.65 16.30
CA GLU A 9 7.19 7.67 17.39
C GLU A 9 6.75 8.22 18.76
N ARG A 10 6.65 9.56 18.90
CA ARG A 10 6.28 10.27 20.12
C ARG A 10 4.89 10.90 20.02
N GLY A 11 4.15 10.63 18.94
CA GLY A 11 2.86 11.26 18.67
C GLY A 11 2.96 12.73 18.23
N LYS A 12 4.15 13.17 17.79
CA LYS A 12 4.39 14.54 17.31
C LYS A 12 4.53 14.55 15.79
N TYR A 13 4.64 15.73 15.19
CA TYR A 13 4.72 15.87 13.74
C TYR A 13 6.14 16.04 13.20
N SER A 14 7.15 16.18 14.06
CA SER A 14 8.52 16.50 13.64
C SER A 14 9.55 16.23 14.74
N GLY A 15 10.80 15.98 14.33
CA GLY A 15 11.97 15.80 15.20
C GLY A 15 12.08 14.40 15.83
N GLY A 16 11.34 13.44 15.28
CA GLY A 16 11.46 12.02 15.59
C GLY A 16 12.68 11.41 14.90
N LYS A 17 12.81 10.09 15.01
CA LYS A 17 13.89 9.35 14.35
C LYS A 17 13.42 8.82 13.00
N ALA A 18 14.22 9.00 11.95
CA ALA A 18 13.88 8.55 10.61
C ALA A 18 13.59 7.04 10.51
N GLY A 19 12.63 6.70 9.64
CA GLY A 19 12.02 5.37 9.55
C GLY A 19 10.93 5.17 10.60
N ASP A 20 10.04 4.20 10.39
CA ASP A 20 8.98 3.89 11.35
C ASP A 20 9.54 3.11 12.55
N GLN A 21 9.52 3.72 13.73
CA GLN A 21 10.01 3.11 14.95
C GLN A 21 8.95 2.28 15.67
N THR A 22 7.66 2.59 15.48
CA THR A 22 6.54 2.00 16.26
C THR A 22 5.67 1.04 15.45
N GLY A 23 5.80 1.04 14.12
CA GLY A 23 4.86 0.42 13.19
C GLY A 23 3.56 1.20 13.02
N THR A 24 3.48 2.44 13.55
CA THR A 24 2.26 3.26 13.53
C THR A 24 2.44 4.60 12.85
N GLU A 25 3.68 4.97 12.50
CA GLU A 25 3.99 6.25 11.90
C GLU A 25 3.44 6.35 10.47
N TRP A 26 3.56 5.26 9.71
CA TRP A 26 2.82 5.01 8.47
C TRP A 26 2.31 3.58 8.47
N GLN A 27 0.99 3.40 8.53
CA GLN A 27 0.37 2.10 8.73
C GLN A 27 -0.88 1.88 7.88
N VAL A 28 -1.25 0.61 7.73
CA VAL A 28 -2.55 0.20 7.19
C VAL A 28 -3.54 0.08 8.34
N ILE A 29 -4.60 0.88 8.29
CA ILE A 29 -5.65 0.89 9.31
C ILE A 29 -7.03 0.71 8.68
N ASN A 30 -8.03 0.45 9.54
CA ASN A 30 -9.42 0.50 9.12
C ASN A 30 -9.76 1.90 8.61
N TRP A 31 -10.69 1.95 7.65
CA TRP A 31 -11.23 3.24 7.24
C TRP A 31 -11.91 3.88 8.44
N TYR A 32 -11.71 5.18 8.62
CA TYR A 32 -12.35 5.95 9.67
C TYR A 32 -12.92 7.23 9.10
N ASN A 33 -14.02 7.68 9.69
CA ASN A 33 -14.65 8.92 9.29
C ASN A 33 -13.86 10.11 9.83
N ARG A 34 -13.31 10.91 8.94
CA ARG A 34 -12.76 12.24 9.21
C ARG A 34 -13.65 13.23 8.45
N PRO A 35 -13.64 14.55 8.73
CA PRO A 35 -14.27 15.55 7.87
C PRO A 35 -13.59 15.66 6.48
N TRP A 36 -13.55 14.55 5.73
CA TRP A 36 -13.09 14.43 4.36
C TRP A 36 -13.89 15.40 3.51
N LYS A 37 -13.19 16.21 2.73
CA LYS A 37 -13.77 17.27 1.90
C LYS A 37 -13.90 16.85 0.44
N CYS A 38 -13.08 15.90 0.01
CA CYS A 38 -13.22 15.24 -1.29
C CYS A 38 -12.54 13.88 -1.30
N VAL A 39 -12.92 13.07 -2.29
CA VAL A 39 -12.17 11.90 -2.74
C VAL A 39 -11.63 12.20 -4.13
N LEU A 40 -10.34 11.99 -4.34
CA LEU A 40 -9.71 12.14 -5.66
C LEU A 40 -9.53 10.76 -6.26
N ARG A 41 -10.20 10.53 -7.40
CA ARG A 41 -10.24 9.23 -8.07
C ARG A 41 -9.62 9.32 -9.45
N HIS A 42 -8.56 8.57 -9.70
CA HIS A 42 -8.04 8.45 -11.06
C HIS A 42 -8.98 7.56 -11.89
N PRO A 43 -9.33 7.92 -13.14
CA PRO A 43 -10.29 7.15 -13.95
C PRO A 43 -9.75 5.77 -14.36
N ASP A 44 -8.45 5.65 -14.62
CA ASP A 44 -7.81 4.38 -14.95
C ASP A 44 -7.61 3.47 -13.73
N ALA A 45 -8.14 2.24 -13.82
CA ALA A 45 -8.07 1.24 -12.77
C ALA A 45 -6.66 0.70 -12.51
N ALA A 46 -5.81 0.61 -13.53
CA ALA A 46 -4.44 0.15 -13.37
C ALA A 46 -3.61 1.15 -12.56
N THR A 47 -3.77 2.45 -12.85
CA THR A 47 -3.19 3.55 -12.08
C THR A 47 -3.61 3.50 -10.62
N ARG A 48 -4.92 3.38 -10.37
CA ARG A 48 -5.46 3.26 -9.01
C ARG A 48 -4.86 2.08 -8.24
N LYS A 49 -4.83 0.91 -8.87
CA LYS A 49 -4.27 -0.32 -8.29
C LYS A 49 -2.78 -0.14 -7.95
N LEU A 50 -1.99 0.51 -8.80
CA LEU A 50 -0.58 0.75 -8.51
C LEU A 50 -0.38 1.74 -7.37
N ILE A 51 -1.16 2.83 -7.32
CA ILE A 51 -1.14 3.80 -6.22
C ILE A 51 -1.43 3.11 -4.89
N ALA A 52 -2.47 2.27 -4.82
CA ALA A 52 -2.80 1.52 -3.62
C ALA A 52 -1.71 0.53 -3.22
N GLN A 53 -1.11 -0.18 -4.18
CA GLN A 53 0.01 -1.09 -3.93
C GLN A 53 1.22 -0.36 -3.34
N MET A 54 1.60 0.77 -3.94
CA MET A 54 2.71 1.58 -3.44
C MET A 54 2.40 2.17 -2.06
N ALA A 55 1.19 2.68 -1.84
CA ALA A 55 0.76 3.20 -0.54
C ALA A 55 0.75 2.12 0.55
N LYS A 56 0.35 0.88 0.20
CA LYS A 56 0.43 -0.26 1.11
C LYS A 56 1.87 -0.66 1.39
N ALA A 57 2.74 -0.70 0.37
CA ALA A 57 4.15 -1.05 0.51
C ALA A 57 4.89 -0.05 1.41
N ALA A 58 4.62 1.26 1.27
CA ALA A 58 5.15 2.28 2.17
C ALA A 58 4.69 2.04 3.61
N ALA A 59 3.37 1.84 3.81
CA ALA A 59 2.76 1.63 5.12
C ALA A 59 3.14 0.32 5.84
N VAL A 60 3.90 -0.57 5.21
CA VAL A 60 4.41 -1.79 5.85
C VAL A 60 5.93 -1.85 5.86
N ASN A 61 6.61 -0.82 5.34
CA ASN A 61 8.06 -0.72 5.32
C ASN A 61 8.55 0.21 6.43
N ASN A 62 9.26 -0.35 7.41
CA ASN A 62 9.75 0.43 8.55
C ASN A 62 10.90 1.38 8.21
N MET A 63 11.39 1.35 6.99
CA MET A 63 12.30 2.39 6.52
C MET A 63 11.55 3.68 6.15
N VAL A 64 10.21 3.70 6.23
CA VAL A 64 9.38 4.86 5.89
C VAL A 64 8.61 5.32 7.13
N GLY A 65 9.11 6.36 7.78
CA GLY A 65 8.50 6.98 8.96
C GLY A 65 7.77 8.29 8.65
N TYR A 66 7.40 9.02 9.70
CA TYR A 66 6.66 10.29 9.60
C TYR A 66 7.46 11.47 10.15
N CYS A 67 7.63 12.53 9.35
CA CYS A 67 8.19 13.80 9.82
C CYS A 67 7.90 14.94 8.86
N GLN A 68 7.37 16.06 9.35
CA GLN A 68 7.09 17.25 8.54
C GLN A 68 8.36 18.02 8.16
N SER A 69 9.40 18.05 8.98
CA SER A 69 10.64 18.79 8.66
C SER A 69 11.48 18.11 7.60
N HIS A 70 11.49 16.77 7.56
CA HIS A 70 12.27 15.97 6.60
C HIS A 70 11.39 15.22 5.59
N ARG A 71 10.17 15.73 5.38
CA ARG A 71 9.11 15.12 4.57
C ARG A 71 9.46 14.81 3.10
N GLY A 72 10.62 15.27 2.63
CA GLY A 72 11.12 15.04 1.27
C GLY A 72 12.04 13.83 1.14
N THR A 73 12.59 13.30 2.24
CA THR A 73 13.55 12.18 2.20
C THR A 73 12.93 10.90 1.65
N PHE A 74 11.63 10.68 1.87
CA PHE A 74 10.91 9.57 1.25
C PHE A 74 10.96 9.61 -0.29
N TRP A 75 10.81 10.78 -0.92
CA TRP A 75 10.89 10.87 -2.38
C TRP A 75 12.28 10.54 -2.90
N THR A 76 13.34 11.04 -2.25
CA THR A 76 14.72 10.72 -2.62
C THR A 76 14.94 9.22 -2.63
N ASN A 77 14.63 8.55 -1.51
CA ASN A 77 14.83 7.10 -1.41
C ASN A 77 13.88 6.32 -2.33
N LEU A 78 12.66 6.81 -2.58
CA LEU A 78 11.74 6.21 -3.52
C LEU A 78 12.31 6.25 -4.95
N ALA A 79 12.91 7.37 -5.37
CA ALA A 79 13.54 7.50 -6.68
C ALA A 79 14.74 6.55 -6.85
N ASP A 80 15.57 6.43 -5.80
CA ASP A 80 16.71 5.49 -5.78
C ASP A 80 16.26 4.02 -5.73
N SER A 81 15.03 3.77 -5.29
CA SER A 81 14.43 2.43 -5.12
C SER A 81 13.50 2.05 -6.28
N ASN A 82 13.81 2.49 -7.50
CA ASN A 82 13.02 2.20 -8.71
C ASN A 82 11.54 2.60 -8.61
N PHE A 83 11.23 3.61 -7.79
CA PHE A 83 9.87 4.04 -7.45
C PHE A 83 9.02 2.94 -6.81
N ASP A 84 9.63 1.97 -6.15
CA ASP A 84 8.96 0.90 -5.40
C ASP A 84 9.26 1.05 -3.90
N PRO A 85 8.27 1.43 -3.07
CA PRO A 85 8.47 1.58 -1.63
C PRO A 85 8.96 0.31 -0.94
N ALA A 86 8.70 -0.87 -1.50
CA ALA A 86 9.20 -2.14 -0.96
C ALA A 86 10.72 -2.31 -1.11
N GLN A 87 11.37 -1.55 -1.99
CA GLN A 87 12.82 -1.58 -2.21
C GLN A 87 13.59 -0.55 -1.37
N ILE A 88 12.89 0.32 -0.63
CA ILE A 88 13.54 1.29 0.25
C ILE A 88 14.17 0.55 1.43
N THR A 89 15.50 0.69 1.54
CA THR A 89 16.33 0.07 2.60
C THR A 89 16.99 1.09 3.52
N VAL A 90 16.92 2.39 3.17
CA VAL A 90 17.46 3.50 3.95
C VAL A 90 16.32 4.22 4.66
N PRO A 91 16.41 4.46 5.99
CA PRO A 91 15.40 5.21 6.73
C PRO A 91 15.11 6.58 6.09
N CYS A 92 13.83 6.87 5.92
CA CYS A 92 13.32 8.12 5.39
C CYS A 92 11.98 8.47 6.02
N GLU A 93 11.53 9.68 5.70
CA GLU A 93 10.38 10.30 6.31
C GLU A 93 9.54 11.00 5.24
N ALA A 94 8.23 10.95 5.44
CA ALA A 94 7.25 11.75 4.71
C ALA A 94 6.30 12.43 5.70
N ASP A 95 5.46 13.33 5.22
CA ASP A 95 4.18 13.58 5.88
C ASP A 95 3.03 13.04 5.02
N CYS A 96 1.79 13.20 5.49
CA CYS A 96 0.63 12.67 4.78
C CYS A 96 0.55 13.15 3.33
N SER A 97 0.75 14.44 3.10
CA SER A 97 0.66 15.05 1.77
C SER A 97 1.87 14.79 0.87
N SER A 98 3.10 14.85 1.39
CA SER A 98 4.29 14.57 0.57
C SER A 98 4.39 13.07 0.28
N GLY A 99 3.98 12.22 1.21
CA GLY A 99 3.93 10.78 1.04
C GLY A 99 2.96 10.37 -0.07
N VAL A 100 1.72 10.87 -0.03
CA VAL A 100 0.73 10.62 -1.09
C VAL A 100 1.19 11.21 -2.43
N ALA A 101 1.71 12.44 -2.44
CA ALA A 101 2.21 13.05 -3.67
C ALA A 101 3.39 12.28 -4.28
N ALA A 102 4.33 11.81 -3.46
CA ALA A 102 5.46 10.99 -3.88
C ALA A 102 5.00 9.63 -4.44
N ILE A 103 4.00 9.00 -3.83
CA ILE A 103 3.40 7.76 -4.35
C ILE A 103 2.77 8.00 -5.72
N VAL A 104 1.96 9.05 -5.88
CA VAL A 104 1.32 9.37 -7.17
C VAL A 104 2.37 9.68 -8.24
N LYS A 105 3.38 10.48 -7.91
CA LYS A 105 4.49 10.80 -8.81
C LYS A 105 5.27 9.54 -9.21
N GLY A 106 5.62 8.69 -8.24
CA GLY A 106 6.32 7.44 -8.48
C GLY A 106 5.51 6.47 -9.34
N ALA A 107 4.19 6.38 -9.14
CA ALA A 107 3.29 5.64 -10.02
C ALA A 107 3.35 6.19 -11.46
N GLY A 108 3.45 7.51 -11.62
CA GLY A 108 3.71 8.15 -12.91
C GLY A 108 4.98 7.69 -13.61
N TYR A 109 6.08 7.53 -12.87
CA TYR A 109 7.32 6.97 -13.42
C TYR A 109 7.15 5.51 -13.84
N ARG A 110 6.54 4.68 -12.98
CA ARG A 110 6.35 3.24 -13.25
C ARG A 110 5.38 2.96 -14.40
N LEU A 111 4.41 3.83 -14.62
CA LEU A 111 3.41 3.73 -15.69
C LEU A 111 3.76 4.54 -16.94
N LYS A 112 4.86 5.31 -16.90
CA LYS A 112 5.23 6.29 -17.95
C LYS A 112 4.10 7.30 -18.22
N ASN A 113 3.41 7.76 -17.17
CA ASN A 113 2.33 8.75 -17.25
C ASN A 113 2.83 10.15 -16.87
N GLU A 114 2.98 11.04 -17.85
CA GLU A 114 3.52 12.40 -17.67
C GLU A 114 2.70 13.27 -16.72
N LYS A 115 1.37 13.15 -16.74
CA LYS A 115 0.51 13.94 -15.84
C LYS A 115 0.76 13.62 -14.38
N LEU A 116 0.98 12.34 -14.07
CA LEU A 116 1.32 11.90 -12.72
C LEU A 116 2.76 12.30 -12.34
N LYS A 117 3.72 12.20 -13.28
CA LYS A 117 5.11 12.63 -13.04
C LYS A 117 5.23 14.12 -12.66
N ASN A 118 4.31 14.94 -13.16
CA ASN A 118 4.24 16.37 -12.89
C ASN A 118 3.65 16.73 -11.52
N VAL A 119 3.14 15.76 -10.75
CA VAL A 119 2.70 16.02 -9.37
C VAL A 119 3.91 16.42 -8.53
N SER A 120 3.83 17.57 -7.87
CA SER A 120 4.91 18.06 -7.00
C SER A 120 4.95 17.27 -5.69
N THR A 121 6.13 16.78 -5.31
CA THR A 121 6.35 16.13 -4.01
C THR A 121 6.33 17.12 -2.84
N ALA A 122 6.38 18.42 -3.13
CA ALA A 122 6.21 19.49 -2.15
C ALA A 122 4.73 19.85 -1.89
N CYS A 123 3.77 19.13 -2.49
CA CYS A 123 2.36 19.34 -2.22
C CYS A 123 2.06 19.24 -0.72
N TYR A 124 1.17 20.10 -0.24
CA TYR A 124 0.57 20.03 1.08
C TYR A 124 -0.94 19.87 0.93
N THR A 125 -1.64 19.53 2.00
CA THR A 125 -3.09 19.22 1.95
C THR A 125 -3.95 20.36 1.40
N GLY A 126 -3.49 21.61 1.41
CA GLY A 126 -4.22 22.76 0.84
C GLY A 126 -4.10 22.91 -0.69
N ASN A 127 -3.07 22.35 -1.33
CA ASN A 127 -2.91 22.41 -2.79
C ASN A 127 -2.99 21.04 -3.49
N LEU A 128 -3.00 19.95 -2.72
CA LEU A 128 -2.99 18.58 -3.26
C LEU A 128 -4.21 18.29 -4.15
N ARG A 129 -5.39 18.83 -3.80
CA ARG A 129 -6.61 18.70 -4.64
C ARG A 129 -6.39 19.22 -6.06
N ALA A 130 -5.85 20.43 -6.18
CA ALA A 130 -5.60 21.06 -7.48
C ALA A 130 -4.53 20.30 -8.26
N ALA A 131 -3.45 19.89 -7.58
CA ALA A 131 -2.37 19.11 -8.20
C ALA A 131 -2.86 17.77 -8.76
N LEU A 132 -3.65 17.01 -7.99
CA LEU A 132 -4.18 15.73 -8.45
C LEU A 132 -5.27 15.89 -9.51
N LYS A 133 -6.11 16.94 -9.43
CA LYS A 133 -7.04 17.27 -10.52
C LYS A 133 -6.30 17.56 -11.83
N ALA A 134 -5.22 18.34 -11.78
CA ALA A 134 -4.36 18.59 -12.95
C ALA A 134 -3.69 17.30 -13.46
N ALA A 135 -3.40 16.36 -12.56
CA ALA A 135 -2.87 15.04 -12.89
C ALA A 135 -3.92 14.07 -13.49
N GLY A 136 -5.18 14.49 -13.63
CA GLY A 136 -6.25 13.72 -14.26
C GLY A 136 -7.19 12.99 -13.30
N PHE A 137 -7.15 13.30 -12.00
CA PHE A 137 -8.09 12.75 -11.03
C PHE A 137 -9.43 13.49 -11.08
N GLU A 138 -10.51 12.73 -10.97
CA GLU A 138 -11.85 13.25 -10.71
C GLU A 138 -11.98 13.65 -9.24
N VAL A 139 -12.67 14.76 -8.97
CA VAL A 139 -12.95 15.23 -7.61
C VAL A 139 -14.37 14.84 -7.24
N LEU A 140 -14.51 13.89 -6.32
CA LEU A 140 -15.79 13.40 -5.83
C LEU A 140 -16.11 14.04 -4.48
N THR A 141 -17.26 14.71 -4.40
CA THR A 141 -17.69 15.44 -3.20
C THR A 141 -19.04 14.99 -2.65
N ASP A 142 -19.71 14.05 -3.33
CA ASP A 142 -20.98 13.51 -2.83
C ASP A 142 -20.79 12.85 -1.46
N LYS A 143 -21.75 13.07 -0.56
CA LYS A 143 -21.73 12.56 0.82
C LYS A 143 -21.43 11.06 0.90
N LYS A 144 -21.93 10.25 -0.06
CA LYS A 144 -21.74 8.80 -0.13
C LYS A 144 -20.27 8.35 -0.18
N TYR A 145 -19.37 9.19 -0.69
CA TYR A 145 -17.93 8.93 -0.74
C TYR A 145 -17.19 9.44 0.52
N LEU A 146 -17.78 10.38 1.25
CA LEU A 146 -17.10 11.09 2.34
C LEU A 146 -17.40 10.49 3.71
N THR A 147 -18.57 9.86 3.88
CA THR A 147 -19.03 9.38 5.19
C THR A 147 -18.89 7.88 5.41
N SER A 148 -18.47 7.12 4.39
CA SER A 148 -18.23 5.68 4.49
C SER A 148 -17.31 5.19 3.36
N ASP A 149 -16.65 4.05 3.57
CA ASP A 149 -15.87 3.39 2.53
C ASP A 149 -16.71 2.61 1.50
N ALA A 150 -18.02 2.51 1.69
CA ALA A 150 -18.91 1.65 0.91
C ALA A 150 -18.89 1.91 -0.61
N TYR A 151 -18.59 3.14 -1.04
CA TYR A 151 -18.51 3.53 -2.47
C TYR A 151 -17.09 3.90 -2.93
N LEU A 152 -16.09 3.72 -2.07
CA LEU A 152 -14.71 3.99 -2.41
C LEU A 152 -14.16 2.89 -3.32
N LEU A 153 -13.18 3.24 -4.13
CA LEU A 153 -12.39 2.32 -4.91
C LEU A 153 -10.97 2.26 -4.36
N GLU A 154 -10.34 1.10 -4.48
CA GLU A 154 -8.89 0.98 -4.27
C GLU A 154 -8.17 2.07 -5.07
N GLY A 155 -7.20 2.75 -4.44
CA GLY A 155 -6.43 3.85 -5.04
C GLY A 155 -7.05 5.23 -4.94
N ASP A 156 -8.28 5.34 -4.41
CA ASP A 156 -8.88 6.64 -4.10
C ASP A 156 -8.05 7.39 -3.04
N ILE A 157 -7.85 8.69 -3.25
CA ILE A 157 -7.17 9.56 -2.28
C ILE A 157 -8.24 10.30 -1.46
N LEU A 158 -8.25 10.07 -0.16
CA LEU A 158 -9.16 10.70 0.80
C LEU A 158 -8.51 11.99 1.30
N LEU A 159 -9.13 13.15 1.04
CA LEU A 159 -8.53 14.43 1.37
C LEU A 159 -9.44 15.27 2.27
N ASN A 160 -8.90 15.71 3.41
CA ASN A 160 -9.41 16.82 4.20
C ASN A 160 -8.45 18.00 4.00
N ASP A 161 -8.82 18.93 3.12
CA ASP A 161 -7.97 20.06 2.73
C ASP A 161 -7.48 20.84 3.95
N GLY A 162 -6.19 21.19 3.92
CA GLY A 162 -5.53 21.88 5.02
C GLY A 162 -5.28 21.02 6.27
N ALA A 163 -5.67 19.74 6.30
CA ALA A 163 -5.59 18.95 7.53
C ALA A 163 -5.02 17.53 7.39
N HIS A 164 -5.48 16.69 6.46
CA HIS A 164 -4.96 15.32 6.31
C HIS A 164 -5.30 14.69 4.97
N VAL A 165 -4.51 13.70 4.57
CA VAL A 165 -4.77 12.86 3.40
C VAL A 165 -4.40 11.41 3.68
N ALA A 166 -5.16 10.47 3.10
CA ALA A 166 -4.87 9.04 3.14
C ALA A 166 -5.18 8.38 1.79
N THR A 167 -4.65 7.18 1.57
CA THR A 167 -4.97 6.38 0.36
C THR A 167 -5.87 5.23 0.72
N ASN A 168 -7.01 5.08 0.05
CA ASN A 168 -7.90 3.94 0.21
C ASN A 168 -7.33 2.70 -0.49
N LEU A 169 -7.38 1.55 0.19
CA LEU A 169 -6.73 0.32 -0.25
C LEU A 169 -7.70 -0.78 -0.67
N THR A 170 -9.01 -0.54 -0.58
CA THR A 170 -10.04 -1.58 -0.78
C THR A 170 -11.24 -1.03 -1.52
N ASN A 171 -11.84 -1.84 -2.40
CA ASN A 171 -13.14 -1.50 -2.99
C ASN A 171 -14.24 -1.64 -1.93
N GLY A 172 -15.11 -0.64 -1.87
CA GLY A 172 -16.31 -0.65 -1.04
C GLY A 172 -17.36 -1.62 -1.57
N ALA A 173 -18.16 -2.19 -0.66
CA ALA A 173 -19.17 -3.19 -0.99
C ALA A 173 -20.26 -2.72 -1.97
N LYS A 174 -20.44 -1.40 -2.14
CA LYS A 174 -21.41 -0.77 -3.04
C LYS A 174 -20.77 -0.13 -4.28
N ALA A 175 -19.46 -0.29 -4.46
CA ALA A 175 -18.81 0.14 -5.69
C ALA A 175 -19.12 -0.87 -6.81
N SER A 176 -20.07 -0.53 -7.68
CA SER A 176 -20.49 -1.38 -8.79
C SER A 176 -19.32 -1.64 -9.76
N GLY A 177 -18.85 -2.88 -9.83
CA GLY A 177 -17.89 -3.33 -10.85
C GLY A 177 -16.69 -4.16 -10.37
N GLY A 178 -16.54 -4.45 -9.07
CA GLY A 178 -15.49 -5.34 -8.57
C GLY A 178 -16.08 -6.35 -7.60
N GLY A 179 -15.95 -7.64 -7.93
CA GLY A 179 -16.51 -8.76 -7.15
C GLY A 179 -16.31 -8.59 -5.64
N ALA A 180 -17.35 -8.96 -4.89
CA ALA A 180 -17.42 -8.89 -3.44
C ALA A 180 -16.08 -9.26 -2.80
N SER A 181 -15.39 -8.27 -2.23
CA SER A 181 -14.30 -8.53 -1.30
C SER A 181 -14.91 -9.11 -0.04
N GLN A 182 -15.04 -10.44 0.00
CA GLN A 182 -15.43 -11.16 1.20
C GLN A 182 -14.51 -10.74 2.35
N THR A 183 -15.10 -10.12 3.36
CA THR A 183 -14.46 -9.71 4.61
C THR A 183 -14.11 -10.97 5.40
N VAL A 184 -12.90 -11.50 5.22
CA VAL A 184 -12.28 -12.37 6.22
C VAL A 184 -11.59 -11.46 7.25
N PRO A 185 -11.79 -11.66 8.57
CA PRO A 185 -11.17 -10.83 9.59
C PRO A 185 -9.65 -10.94 9.48
N ILE A 186 -8.97 -9.81 9.24
CA ILE A 186 -7.51 -9.73 9.27
C ILE A 186 -7.14 -9.24 10.67
N ASN A 187 -6.37 -10.04 11.43
CA ASN A 187 -5.72 -9.57 12.65
C ASN A 187 -4.64 -8.53 12.28
N SER A 188 -5.03 -7.26 12.28
CA SER A 188 -4.31 -6.12 11.70
C SER A 188 -3.12 -5.58 12.53
N ASN A 189 -2.51 -6.36 13.42
CA ASN A 189 -1.41 -5.90 14.30
C ASN A 189 -0.09 -6.67 14.09
N MET A 190 0.14 -7.26 12.92
CA MET A 190 1.28 -8.16 12.71
C MET A 190 2.20 -7.72 11.58
N LYS A 191 3.46 -7.47 11.95
CA LYS A 191 4.55 -7.05 11.08
C LYS A 191 5.03 -8.21 10.21
N LEU A 192 5.15 -7.95 8.91
CA LEU A 192 5.59 -8.93 7.92
C LEU A 192 7.12 -9.01 7.83
N GLU A 193 7.57 -10.22 7.54
CA GLU A 193 8.82 -10.59 6.89
C GLU A 193 9.22 -9.62 5.78
N THR A 194 10.43 -9.09 5.76
CA THR A 194 10.97 -8.53 4.51
C THR A 194 11.43 -9.68 3.61
N ALA A 195 11.07 -9.64 2.33
CA ALA A 195 11.58 -10.60 1.36
C ALA A 195 13.08 -10.40 1.14
N LYS A 196 13.86 -11.49 1.12
CA LYS A 196 15.33 -11.42 1.05
C LYS A 196 15.89 -11.43 -0.37
N GLY A 197 15.04 -11.66 -1.38
CA GLY A 197 15.45 -11.72 -2.77
C GLY A 197 14.37 -11.26 -3.74
N PHE A 198 14.80 -10.88 -4.93
CA PHE A 198 13.94 -10.51 -6.05
C PHE A 198 14.35 -11.29 -7.30
N ASN A 199 13.37 -11.82 -8.02
CA ASN A 199 13.56 -12.40 -9.34
C ASN A 199 12.34 -12.09 -10.20
N LYS A 200 12.54 -11.28 -11.24
CA LYS A 200 11.48 -10.85 -12.17
C LYS A 200 10.76 -12.02 -12.85
N SER A 201 11.44 -13.16 -13.08
CA SER A 201 10.79 -14.34 -13.69
C SER A 201 9.71 -14.95 -12.77
N LEU A 202 9.79 -14.70 -11.47
CA LEU A 202 8.79 -15.13 -10.49
C LEU A 202 7.58 -14.20 -10.41
N ALA A 203 7.62 -13.00 -11.00
CA ALA A 203 6.48 -12.10 -10.99
C ALA A 203 5.35 -12.61 -11.90
N GLY A 204 4.13 -12.69 -11.38
CA GLY A 204 2.95 -13.14 -12.11
C GLY A 204 1.82 -13.63 -11.21
N THR A 205 0.71 -14.01 -11.83
CA THR A 205 -0.40 -14.67 -11.16
C THR A 205 -0.05 -16.12 -10.93
N TYR A 206 -0.33 -16.63 -9.73
CA TYR A 206 -0.17 -18.03 -9.37
C TYR A 206 -1.51 -18.60 -8.93
N LYS A 207 -1.77 -19.84 -9.29
CA LYS A 207 -2.89 -20.64 -8.82
C LYS A 207 -2.44 -21.58 -7.71
N VAL A 208 -3.22 -21.67 -6.63
CA VAL A 208 -2.99 -22.62 -5.55
C VAL A 208 -3.27 -24.03 -6.05
N THR A 209 -2.34 -24.94 -5.75
CA THR A 209 -2.38 -26.35 -6.18
C THR A 209 -2.43 -27.29 -4.97
N GLY A 210 -3.00 -28.48 -5.17
CA GLY A 210 -3.23 -29.48 -4.12
C GLY A 210 -4.68 -29.51 -3.61
N ALA A 211 -5.02 -30.49 -2.78
CA ALA A 211 -6.39 -30.67 -2.27
C ALA A 211 -6.72 -29.80 -1.05
N GLY A 212 -5.71 -29.26 -0.35
CA GLY A 212 -5.86 -28.50 0.89
C GLY A 212 -5.64 -26.99 0.73
N ALA A 213 -6.03 -26.25 1.76
CA ALA A 213 -5.81 -24.81 1.81
C ALA A 213 -4.32 -24.47 2.06
N LEU A 214 -3.79 -23.48 1.33
CA LEU A 214 -2.44 -22.97 1.47
C LEU A 214 -2.40 -21.78 2.43
N ASN A 215 -1.59 -21.87 3.46
CA ASN A 215 -1.40 -20.77 4.42
C ASN A 215 -0.58 -19.63 3.79
N LEU A 216 -1.11 -18.41 3.86
CA LEU A 216 -0.36 -17.18 3.68
C LEU A 216 0.18 -16.73 5.04
N ARG A 217 1.49 -16.55 5.17
CA ARG A 217 2.15 -16.32 6.46
C ARG A 217 2.79 -14.95 6.58
N SER A 218 2.99 -14.51 7.82
CA SER A 218 3.70 -13.26 8.14
C SER A 218 5.16 -13.29 7.75
N GLY A 219 5.75 -14.45 7.50
CA GLY A 219 7.15 -14.57 7.08
C GLY A 219 7.43 -15.90 6.38
N ALA A 220 8.64 -16.03 5.87
CA ALA A 220 9.04 -17.21 5.11
C ALA A 220 9.32 -18.40 6.05
N GLY A 221 8.64 -19.53 5.82
CA GLY A 221 8.77 -20.74 6.63
C GLY A 221 7.54 -21.04 7.48
N THR A 222 7.61 -22.11 8.28
CA THR A 222 6.52 -22.60 9.14
C THR A 222 6.84 -22.47 10.64
N GLY A 223 7.86 -21.68 10.99
CA GLY A 223 8.23 -21.42 12.38
C GLY A 223 7.10 -20.78 13.20
N LYS A 224 7.17 -20.90 14.53
CA LYS A 224 6.14 -20.40 15.46
C LYS A 224 5.96 -18.87 15.41
N ASP A 225 6.98 -18.17 14.93
CA ASP A 225 7.05 -16.74 14.63
C ASP A 225 6.45 -16.37 13.25
N LYS A 226 6.28 -17.34 12.34
CA LYS A 226 5.66 -17.17 11.01
C LYS A 226 4.16 -17.47 11.05
N LYS A 227 3.43 -16.55 11.65
CA LYS A 227 1.99 -16.66 11.91
C LYS A 227 1.20 -16.75 10.61
N VAL A 228 0.10 -17.48 10.64
CA VAL A 228 -0.83 -17.57 9.51
C VAL A 228 -1.68 -16.30 9.49
N LEU A 229 -1.64 -15.58 8.38
CA LEU A 229 -2.44 -14.37 8.14
C LEU A 229 -3.80 -14.70 7.55
N THR A 230 -3.83 -15.66 6.63
CA THR A 230 -5.05 -16.19 6.00
C THR A 230 -4.74 -17.50 5.27
N THR A 231 -5.77 -18.14 4.72
CA THR A 231 -5.67 -19.38 3.94
C THR A 231 -6.25 -19.17 2.54
N MET A 232 -5.56 -19.72 1.54
CA MET A 232 -5.98 -19.70 0.14
C MET A 232 -6.47 -21.10 -0.22
N GLN A 233 -7.70 -21.22 -0.72
CA GLN A 233 -8.27 -22.50 -1.12
C GLN A 233 -7.67 -22.99 -2.44
N SER A 234 -7.77 -24.30 -2.68
CA SER A 234 -7.33 -24.88 -3.94
C SER A 234 -8.00 -24.20 -5.13
N GLY A 235 -7.21 -23.88 -6.14
CA GLY A 235 -7.68 -23.22 -7.35
C GLY A 235 -7.84 -21.71 -7.26
N GLU A 236 -7.78 -21.10 -6.07
CA GLU A 236 -7.72 -19.64 -5.95
C GLU A 236 -6.37 -19.09 -6.45
N THR A 237 -6.35 -17.79 -6.77
CA THR A 237 -5.18 -17.12 -7.33
C THR A 237 -4.60 -16.08 -6.40
N CYS A 238 -3.28 -15.93 -6.45
CA CYS A 238 -2.53 -14.86 -5.78
C CYS A 238 -1.53 -14.23 -6.75
N GLN A 239 -1.14 -12.99 -6.51
CA GLN A 239 -0.18 -12.26 -7.32
C GLN A 239 1.18 -12.25 -6.63
N CYS A 240 2.21 -12.83 -7.25
CA CYS A 240 3.59 -12.60 -6.85
C CYS A 240 4.17 -11.44 -7.65
N TYR A 241 4.94 -10.57 -6.98
CA TYR A 241 5.63 -9.45 -7.62
C TYR A 241 7.12 -9.73 -7.90
N GLY A 242 7.54 -10.99 -7.77
CA GLY A 242 8.93 -11.42 -8.00
C GLY A 242 9.79 -11.47 -6.73
N TYR A 243 9.29 -10.95 -5.61
CA TYR A 243 9.95 -11.03 -4.31
C TYR A 243 9.77 -12.39 -3.67
N TYR A 244 10.83 -12.90 -3.05
CA TYR A 244 10.84 -14.20 -2.38
C TYR A 244 11.88 -14.23 -1.26
N THR A 245 11.78 -15.24 -0.41
CA THR A 245 12.85 -15.66 0.50
C THR A 245 13.07 -17.14 0.31
N ASP A 246 14.32 -17.56 0.09
CA ASP A 246 14.65 -18.97 0.06
C ASP A 246 14.76 -19.51 1.50
N VAL A 247 14.06 -20.61 1.78
CA VAL A 247 14.16 -21.35 3.04
C VAL A 247 14.41 -22.81 2.68
N SER A 248 15.65 -23.25 2.87
CA SER A 248 16.09 -24.62 2.61
C SER A 248 15.78 -25.09 1.18
N GLY A 249 16.02 -24.25 0.18
CA GLY A 249 15.81 -24.57 -1.24
C GLY A 249 14.37 -24.42 -1.73
N VAL A 250 13.44 -24.03 -0.85
CA VAL A 250 12.07 -23.71 -1.22
C VAL A 250 11.89 -22.20 -1.23
N LYS A 251 11.48 -21.65 -2.37
CA LYS A 251 11.15 -20.23 -2.49
C LYS A 251 9.81 -19.96 -1.83
N TRP A 252 9.81 -19.12 -0.82
CA TRP A 252 8.61 -18.54 -0.25
C TRP A 252 8.32 -17.25 -0.98
N LEU A 253 7.31 -17.27 -1.84
CA LEU A 253 6.93 -16.12 -2.66
C LEU A 253 6.21 -15.11 -1.78
N TYR A 254 6.60 -13.85 -1.90
CA TYR A 254 5.84 -12.74 -1.35
C TYR A 254 4.69 -12.45 -2.31
N VAL A 255 3.48 -12.76 -1.86
CA VAL A 255 2.27 -12.74 -2.69
C VAL A 255 1.19 -11.86 -2.07
N ALA A 256 0.45 -11.18 -2.94
CA ALA A 256 -0.82 -10.55 -2.60
C ALA A 256 -1.95 -11.52 -2.91
N TYR A 257 -2.77 -11.82 -1.92
CA TYR A 257 -3.98 -12.61 -2.06
C TYR A 257 -5.13 -11.85 -1.41
N LYS A 258 -6.14 -11.49 -2.23
CA LYS A 258 -7.20 -10.57 -1.85
C LYS A 258 -6.57 -9.30 -1.25
N ASN A 259 -6.90 -8.94 -0.01
CA ASN A 259 -6.38 -7.75 0.66
C ASN A 259 -5.17 -8.04 1.57
N VAL A 260 -4.63 -9.26 1.58
CA VAL A 260 -3.52 -9.68 2.46
C VAL A 260 -2.26 -9.87 1.62
N VAL A 261 -1.13 -9.42 2.14
CA VAL A 261 0.20 -9.73 1.59
C VAL A 261 0.93 -10.61 2.58
N GLY A 262 1.73 -11.54 2.09
CA GLY A 262 2.50 -12.45 2.94
C GLY A 262 3.30 -13.45 2.14
N PHE A 263 3.87 -14.41 2.84
CA PHE A 263 4.70 -15.45 2.25
C PHE A 263 3.89 -16.73 2.07
N ALA A 264 3.96 -17.28 0.86
CA ALA A 264 3.40 -18.58 0.52
C ALA A 264 4.48 -19.45 -0.13
N SER A 265 4.54 -20.72 0.25
CA SER A 265 5.52 -21.65 -0.32
C SER A 265 5.24 -21.88 -1.81
N SER A 266 6.26 -21.71 -2.66
CA SER A 266 6.15 -21.94 -4.10
C SER A 266 5.84 -23.41 -4.44
N LYS A 267 6.05 -24.34 -3.51
CA LYS A 267 5.73 -25.77 -3.68
C LYS A 267 4.25 -26.01 -4.01
N TYR A 268 3.37 -25.11 -3.57
CA TYR A 268 1.92 -25.23 -3.73
C TYR A 268 1.35 -24.18 -4.68
N LEU A 269 2.20 -23.47 -5.42
CA LEU A 269 1.80 -22.42 -6.34
C LEU A 269 2.29 -22.73 -7.76
N LYS A 270 1.37 -22.68 -8.73
CA LYS A 270 1.70 -22.83 -10.15
C LYS A 270 1.41 -21.52 -10.87
N LYS A 271 2.42 -20.99 -11.53
CA LYS A 271 2.30 -19.80 -12.38
C LYS A 271 1.51 -20.12 -13.64
#